data_AF-X1ERL6-F1
#
_entry.id   AF-X1ERL6-F1
#
_cell.length_a   1.000
_cell.length_b   1.000
_cell.length_c   1.000
_cell.angle_alpha   90.00
_cell.angle_beta   90.00
_cell.angle_gamma   90.00
#
_symmetry.space_group_name_H-M   'P 1'
#
loop_
_entity.id
_entity.type
_entity.pdbx_description
1 polymer ?
#
loop_
_entity_poly.entity_id
_entity_poly.type
_entity_poly.pdbx_seq_one_letter_code
_entity_poly.pdbx_strand_id
1 'polypeptide(L)'
;PDYEVLITEDYPDAYWYTLDDGLTNISLSGLIGTVDQTEWEKKGNGTVDLTFFVRDRAGFEFSSTIKLNKDIIAPISSIDFTPHSGFTAVIGITQFTLSASDGGGCGVSSIRYRIDSDTWIDYTSAFTLAGLSIGAHQIEFYSFDNLDNTEVIQSIDIQLVELNSKPALSLTKKVKSTVPLPFFSHSV
;
A
#
# COMPACT_ATOMS: atom_id res chain seq x y z
N PRO A 1 0.07 19.92 -11.35
CA PRO A 1 0.20 19.49 -12.77
C PRO A 1 0.53 20.70 -13.63
N ASP A 2 1.37 20.52 -14.65
CA ASP A 2 1.78 21.60 -15.53
C ASP A 2 0.78 21.76 -16.68
N TYR A 3 0.70 22.96 -17.25
CA TYR A 3 -0.13 23.24 -18.42
C TYR A 3 0.61 24.09 -19.45
N GLU A 4 0.24 23.89 -20.72
CA GLU A 4 0.55 24.75 -21.85
C GLU A 4 -0.74 24.95 -22.64
N VAL A 5 -1.14 26.21 -22.82
CA VAL A 5 -2.40 26.60 -23.44
C VAL A 5 -2.11 27.42 -24.69
N LEU A 6 -2.70 27.04 -25.81
CA LEU A 6 -2.69 27.84 -27.03
C LEU A 6 -4.02 28.60 -27.15
N ILE A 7 -3.95 29.93 -27.17
CA ILE A 7 -5.10 30.79 -27.47
C ILE A 7 -4.90 31.35 -28.88
N THR A 8 -5.84 31.05 -29.78
CA THR A 8 -5.84 31.54 -31.17
C THR A 8 -6.73 32.77 -31.37
N GLU A 9 -7.38 33.25 -30.31
CA GLU A 9 -8.15 34.49 -30.32
C GLU A 9 -7.20 35.68 -30.49
N ASP A 10 -7.51 36.59 -31.41
CA ASP A 10 -6.64 37.73 -31.77
C ASP A 10 -6.65 38.82 -30.67
N TYR A 11 -7.75 38.94 -29.92
CA TYR A 11 -7.90 39.96 -28.87
C TYR A 11 -8.62 39.42 -27.62
N PRO A 12 -8.00 38.49 -26.86
CA PRO A 12 -8.57 38.02 -25.61
C PRO A 12 -8.62 39.16 -24.59
N ASP A 13 -9.76 39.28 -23.90
CA ASP A 13 -9.98 40.21 -22.79
C ASP A 13 -9.58 39.59 -21.46
N ALA A 14 -9.90 38.30 -21.26
CA ALA A 14 -9.53 37.54 -20.07
C ALA A 14 -9.39 36.05 -20.38
N TYR A 15 -8.56 35.37 -19.59
CA TYR A 15 -8.43 33.92 -19.62
C TYR A 15 -8.11 33.38 -18.23
N TRP A 16 -8.71 32.25 -17.90
CA TRP A 16 -8.66 31.63 -16.58
C TRP A 16 -8.90 30.13 -16.69
N TYR A 17 -8.77 29.40 -15.59
CA TYR A 17 -9.19 28.01 -15.52
C TYR A 17 -9.95 27.72 -14.22
N THR A 18 -10.58 26.55 -14.19
CA THR A 18 -11.25 26.00 -13.01
C THR A 18 -10.98 24.50 -12.90
N LEU A 19 -11.09 24.00 -11.67
CA LEU A 19 -11.06 22.57 -11.33
C LEU A 19 -12.38 22.11 -10.66
N ASP A 20 -13.40 22.96 -10.65
CA ASP A 20 -14.68 22.78 -9.94
C ASP A 20 -15.85 23.40 -10.70
N ASP A 21 -15.88 23.21 -12.01
CA ASP A 21 -16.97 23.65 -12.88
C ASP A 21 -17.30 25.16 -12.74
N GLY A 22 -16.28 25.96 -12.45
CA GLY A 22 -16.35 27.41 -12.42
C GLY A 22 -16.72 28.01 -11.06
N LEU A 23 -16.80 27.22 -9.98
CA LEU A 23 -16.99 27.74 -8.63
C LEU A 23 -15.80 28.58 -8.17
N THR A 24 -14.60 28.11 -8.49
CA THR A 24 -13.33 28.79 -8.28
C THR A 24 -12.66 29.00 -9.64
N ASN A 25 -12.46 30.27 -10.01
CA ASN A 25 -11.82 30.66 -11.26
C ASN A 25 -10.46 31.30 -10.97
N ILE A 26 -9.42 30.77 -11.60
CA ILE A 26 -8.04 31.22 -11.41
C ILE A 26 -7.54 31.85 -12.72
N SER A 27 -7.25 33.14 -12.69
CA SER A 27 -6.66 33.86 -13.83
C SER A 27 -5.29 33.29 -14.18
N LEU A 28 -5.03 33.05 -15.47
CA LEU A 28 -3.69 32.61 -15.89
C LEU A 28 -2.71 33.79 -15.82
N SER A 29 -1.55 33.59 -15.21
CA SER A 29 -0.43 34.54 -15.24
C SER A 29 0.39 34.45 -16.53
N GLY A 30 0.18 33.39 -17.31
CA GLY A 30 0.80 33.11 -18.59
C GLY A 30 0.22 31.84 -19.20
N LEU A 31 0.52 31.62 -20.49
CA LEU A 31 0.02 30.46 -21.25
C LEU A 31 0.75 29.15 -20.92
N ILE A 32 1.87 29.22 -20.22
CA ILE A 32 2.59 28.07 -19.67
C ILE A 32 2.71 28.29 -18.18
N GLY A 33 2.40 27.27 -17.39
CA GLY A 33 2.45 27.38 -15.94
C GLY A 33 2.03 26.09 -15.24
N THR A 34 1.74 26.22 -13.95
CA THR A 34 1.31 25.11 -13.10
C THR A 34 -0.09 25.40 -12.57
N VAL A 35 -0.94 24.37 -12.53
CA VAL A 35 -2.21 24.44 -11.82
C VAL A 35 -1.93 24.74 -10.35
N ASP A 36 -2.66 25.71 -9.79
CA ASP A 36 -2.63 26.09 -8.39
C ASP A 36 -2.70 24.87 -7.47
N GLN A 37 -1.66 24.74 -6.65
CA GLN A 37 -1.46 23.58 -5.80
C GLN A 37 -2.53 23.48 -4.71
N THR A 38 -2.98 24.62 -4.16
CA THR A 38 -3.98 24.63 -3.08
C THR A 38 -5.33 24.14 -3.61
N GLU A 39 -5.73 24.55 -4.81
CA GLU A 39 -6.96 24.04 -5.41
C GLU A 39 -6.84 22.59 -5.87
N TRP A 40 -5.66 22.17 -6.35
CA TRP A 40 -5.40 20.78 -6.72
C TRP A 40 -5.46 19.82 -5.52
N GLU A 41 -4.95 20.24 -4.36
CA GLU A 41 -4.93 19.43 -3.13
C GLU A 41 -6.33 19.21 -2.54
N LYS A 42 -7.30 20.08 -2.84
CA LYS A 42 -8.71 19.89 -2.44
C LYS A 42 -9.41 18.77 -3.21
N LYS A 43 -8.87 18.35 -4.35
CA LYS A 43 -9.50 17.33 -5.20
C LYS A 43 -9.21 15.93 -4.65
N GLY A 44 -10.25 15.11 -4.57
CA GLY A 44 -10.14 13.71 -4.15
C GLY A 44 -9.58 12.80 -5.25
N ASN A 45 -9.53 11.50 -4.93
CA ASN A 45 -9.17 10.47 -5.90
C ASN A 45 -10.09 10.48 -7.11
N GLY A 46 -9.54 10.23 -8.29
CA GLY A 46 -10.27 10.03 -9.54
C GLY A 46 -10.07 11.15 -10.54
N THR A 47 -11.02 11.27 -11.46
CA THR A 47 -10.92 12.22 -12.57
C THR A 47 -11.27 13.64 -12.11
N VAL A 48 -10.37 14.57 -12.39
CA VAL A 48 -10.53 16.01 -12.21
C VAL A 48 -10.63 16.67 -13.58
N ASP A 49 -11.72 17.37 -13.83
CA ASP A 49 -11.91 18.15 -15.05
C ASP A 49 -11.25 19.53 -14.89
N LEU A 50 -10.17 19.76 -15.64
CA LEU A 50 -9.50 21.06 -15.74
C LEU A 50 -10.04 21.78 -16.97
N THR A 51 -10.83 22.83 -16.73
CA THR A 51 -11.45 23.61 -17.82
C THR A 51 -10.80 24.97 -17.92
N PHE A 52 -10.26 25.28 -19.10
CA PHE A 52 -9.73 26.59 -19.44
C PHE A 52 -10.81 27.40 -20.15
N PHE A 53 -10.83 28.70 -19.87
CA PHE A 53 -11.74 29.67 -20.46
C PHE A 53 -10.96 30.82 -21.08
N VAL A 54 -11.49 31.34 -22.18
CA VAL A 54 -11.11 32.62 -22.76
C VAL A 54 -12.37 33.43 -23.04
N ARG A 55 -12.29 34.73 -22.76
CA ARG A 55 -13.33 35.71 -23.08
C ARG A 55 -12.76 36.77 -24.00
N ASP A 56 -13.50 37.15 -25.04
CA ASP A 56 -13.15 38.28 -25.89
C ASP A 56 -13.70 39.62 -25.34
N ARG A 57 -13.36 40.73 -26.01
CA ARG A 57 -13.84 42.08 -25.61
C ARG A 57 -15.33 42.31 -25.81
N ALA A 58 -15.97 41.50 -26.65
CA ALA A 58 -17.42 41.55 -26.86
C ALA A 58 -18.17 40.73 -25.79
N GLY A 59 -17.45 39.97 -24.95
CA GLY A 59 -17.98 39.16 -23.87
C GLY A 59 -18.31 37.73 -24.28
N PHE A 60 -17.91 37.28 -25.47
CA PHE A 60 -18.07 35.88 -25.87
C PHE A 60 -17.04 35.02 -25.14
N GLU A 61 -17.52 33.91 -24.57
CA GLU A 61 -16.70 32.96 -23.82
C GLU A 61 -16.56 31.65 -24.58
N PHE A 62 -15.35 31.12 -24.60
CA PHE A 62 -15.01 29.81 -25.13
C PHE A 62 -14.28 29.01 -24.05
N SER A 63 -14.48 27.70 -24.05
CA SER A 63 -13.85 26.82 -23.07
C SER A 63 -13.34 25.53 -23.69
N SER A 64 -12.32 24.95 -23.08
CA SER A 64 -11.81 23.61 -23.39
C SER A 64 -11.49 22.87 -22.10
N THR A 65 -11.81 21.58 -22.04
CA THR A 65 -11.66 20.76 -20.84
C THR A 65 -10.67 19.62 -21.08
N ILE A 66 -9.76 19.43 -20.14
CA ILE A 66 -8.83 18.30 -20.07
C ILE A 66 -9.20 17.48 -18.83
N LYS A 67 -9.29 16.16 -18.99
CA LYS A 67 -9.52 15.23 -17.89
C LYS A 67 -8.18 14.77 -17.33
N LEU A 68 -7.92 15.05 -16.05
CA LEU A 68 -6.73 14.63 -15.33
C LEU A 68 -7.10 13.50 -14.37
N ASN A 69 -6.32 12.43 -14.30
CA ASN A 69 -6.49 11.41 -13.28
C ASN A 69 -5.60 11.75 -12.08
N LYS A 70 -6.22 11.94 -10.92
CA LYS A 70 -5.53 12.10 -9.64
C LYS A 70 -5.62 10.79 -8.88
N ASP A 71 -4.48 10.32 -8.39
CA ASP A 71 -4.45 9.22 -7.43
C ASP A 71 -3.89 9.69 -6.09
N ILE A 72 -4.57 9.29 -5.02
CA ILE A 72 -4.14 9.52 -3.63
C ILE A 72 -4.23 8.24 -2.79
N ILE A 73 -4.57 7.11 -3.41
CA ILE A 73 -4.72 5.83 -2.75
C ILE A 73 -3.38 5.13 -2.86
N ALA A 74 -2.75 4.84 -1.73
CA ALA A 74 -1.59 3.97 -1.72
C ALA A 74 -2.01 2.51 -1.89
N PRO A 75 -1.19 1.66 -2.52
CA PRO A 75 -1.50 0.25 -2.62
C PRO A 75 -1.40 -0.44 -1.27
N ILE A 76 -2.00 -1.63 -1.18
CA ILE A 76 -1.94 -2.50 0.00
C ILE A 76 -1.24 -3.79 -0.40
N SER A 77 -0.13 -4.09 0.27
CA SER A 77 0.63 -5.31 0.07
C SER A 77 0.27 -6.40 1.07
N SER A 78 0.55 -7.65 0.69
CA SER A 78 0.34 -8.83 1.50
C SER A 78 1.48 -9.82 1.28
N ILE A 79 1.76 -10.60 2.31
CA ILE A 79 2.77 -11.67 2.30
C ILE A 79 2.07 -13.02 2.45
N ASP A 80 2.45 -13.97 1.60
CA ASP A 80 1.97 -15.35 1.65
C ASP A 80 3.15 -16.31 1.81
N PHE A 81 2.94 -17.33 2.64
CA PHE A 81 3.88 -18.42 2.89
C PHE A 81 3.13 -19.56 3.58
N THR A 82 3.66 -20.78 3.47
CA THR A 82 3.15 -21.92 4.23
C THR A 82 4.04 -22.14 5.46
N PRO A 83 3.51 -21.97 6.70
CA PRO A 83 4.26 -22.26 7.91
C PRO A 83 4.69 -23.73 7.96
N HIS A 84 5.90 -23.96 8.46
CA HIS A 84 6.36 -25.31 8.80
C HIS A 84 5.56 -25.89 9.97
N SER A 85 5.24 -25.06 10.97
CA SER A 85 4.36 -25.42 12.07
C SER A 85 3.72 -24.18 12.71
N GLY A 86 2.63 -24.38 13.45
CA GLY A 86 1.90 -23.26 14.05
C GLY A 86 1.42 -22.26 12.99
N PHE A 87 1.53 -20.96 13.29
CA PHE A 87 1.09 -19.89 12.38
C PHE A 87 2.24 -19.15 11.70
N THR A 88 3.41 -19.07 12.35
CA THR A 88 4.54 -18.26 11.87
C THR A 88 5.90 -18.96 11.98
N ALA A 89 5.93 -20.24 12.37
CA ALA A 89 7.19 -20.98 12.40
C ALA A 89 7.51 -21.52 11.01
N VAL A 90 8.70 -21.22 10.50
CA VAL A 90 9.15 -21.53 9.14
C VAL A 90 10.52 -22.19 9.17
N ILE A 91 10.92 -22.79 8.05
CA ILE A 91 12.25 -23.36 7.86
C ILE A 91 13.00 -22.52 6.82
N GLY A 92 14.33 -22.66 6.75
CA GLY A 92 15.15 -21.82 5.87
C GLY A 92 14.78 -21.86 4.38
N ILE A 93 14.08 -22.90 3.92
CA ILE A 93 13.62 -23.05 2.53
C ILE A 93 12.15 -22.64 2.30
N THR A 94 11.44 -22.17 3.34
CA THR A 94 10.08 -21.66 3.19
C THR A 94 10.10 -20.47 2.23
N GLN A 95 9.30 -20.57 1.16
CA GLN A 95 9.15 -19.50 0.18
C GLN A 95 8.14 -18.47 0.68
N PHE A 96 8.54 -17.21 0.62
CA PHE A 96 7.70 -16.05 0.86
C PHE A 96 7.41 -15.37 -0.48
N THR A 97 6.14 -15.13 -0.74
CA THR A 97 5.68 -14.36 -1.89
C THR A 97 4.99 -13.09 -1.42
N LEU A 98 5.28 -11.99 -2.08
CA LEU A 98 4.60 -10.72 -1.88
C LEU A 98 3.68 -10.44 -3.07
N SER A 99 2.54 -9.84 -2.77
CA SER A 99 1.62 -9.30 -3.76
C SER A 99 1.03 -8.00 -3.25
N ALA A 100 0.55 -7.14 -4.14
CA ALA A 100 -0.10 -5.90 -3.76
C ALA A 100 -1.28 -5.61 -4.68
N SER A 101 -2.24 -4.85 -4.17
CA SER A 101 -3.40 -4.36 -4.91
C SER A 101 -3.58 -2.88 -4.61
N ASP A 102 -3.79 -2.11 -5.66
CA ASP A 102 -4.05 -0.67 -5.57
C ASP A 102 -5.55 -0.32 -5.68
N GLY A 103 -6.41 -1.35 -5.82
CA GLY A 103 -7.85 -1.16 -5.86
C GLY A 103 -8.31 -0.12 -6.89
N GLY A 104 -8.76 1.03 -6.40
CA GLY A 104 -9.26 2.15 -7.22
C GLY A 104 -8.21 3.21 -7.57
N GLY A 105 -6.93 2.96 -7.30
CA GLY A 105 -5.82 3.80 -7.72
C GLY A 105 -5.33 3.49 -9.15
N CYS A 106 -4.09 3.86 -9.44
CA CYS A 106 -3.42 3.85 -10.73
C CYS A 106 -2.59 2.59 -10.99
N GLY A 107 -2.62 1.64 -10.06
CA GLY A 107 -1.95 0.35 -10.14
C GLY A 107 -0.62 0.34 -9.39
N VAL A 108 -0.19 -0.87 -9.00
CA VAL A 108 1.07 -1.08 -8.27
C VAL A 108 2.27 -0.92 -9.22
N SER A 109 3.23 -0.11 -8.82
CA SER A 109 4.54 0.05 -9.48
C SER A 109 5.55 -0.96 -8.96
N SER A 110 5.72 -1.05 -7.63
CA SER A 110 6.70 -1.96 -7.03
C SER A 110 6.37 -2.33 -5.58
N ILE A 111 7.01 -3.39 -5.10
CA ILE A 111 6.98 -3.82 -3.69
C ILE A 111 8.43 -3.89 -3.20
N ARG A 112 8.68 -3.44 -1.98
CA ARG A 112 9.96 -3.60 -1.28
C ARG A 112 9.79 -4.38 0.00
N TYR A 113 10.83 -5.12 0.38
CA TYR A 113 10.88 -5.83 1.66
C TYR A 113 12.27 -5.77 2.28
N ARG A 114 12.35 -6.02 3.59
CA ARG A 114 13.61 -6.21 4.32
C ARG A 114 13.40 -7.22 5.45
N ILE A 115 14.51 -7.75 5.96
CA ILE A 115 14.52 -8.69 7.08
C ILE A 115 15.37 -8.07 8.19
N ASP A 116 14.87 -8.10 9.43
CA ASP A 116 15.55 -7.61 10.64
C ASP A 116 16.10 -6.18 10.53
N SER A 117 15.32 -5.29 9.92
CA SER A 117 15.70 -3.89 9.67
C SER A 117 16.98 -3.69 8.84
N ASP A 118 17.37 -4.69 8.03
CA ASP A 118 18.43 -4.55 7.03
C ASP A 118 18.01 -3.62 5.87
N THR A 119 18.79 -3.60 4.80
CA THR A 119 18.55 -2.79 3.61
C THR A 119 17.28 -3.26 2.89
N TRP A 120 16.50 -2.30 2.38
CA TRP A 120 15.35 -2.59 1.54
C TRP A 120 15.76 -3.23 0.21
N ILE A 121 15.06 -4.29 -0.17
CA ILE A 121 15.25 -5.07 -1.38
C ILE A 121 13.98 -4.92 -2.23
N ASP A 122 14.14 -4.66 -3.53
CA ASP A 122 13.03 -4.70 -4.48
C ASP A 122 12.56 -6.15 -4.66
N TYR A 123 11.27 -6.39 -4.46
CA TYR A 123 10.69 -7.71 -4.63
C TYR A 123 10.48 -8.02 -6.12
N THR A 124 11.33 -8.88 -6.67
CA THR A 124 11.24 -9.35 -8.07
C THR A 124 10.80 -10.82 -8.18
N SER A 125 10.95 -11.59 -7.11
CA SER A 125 10.63 -13.02 -7.05
C SER A 125 10.50 -13.48 -5.60
N ALA A 126 9.92 -14.66 -5.39
CA ALA A 126 9.88 -15.30 -4.09
C ALA A 126 11.27 -15.37 -3.43
N PHE A 127 11.32 -15.24 -2.11
CA PHE A 127 12.54 -15.31 -1.33
C PHE A 127 12.41 -16.29 -0.16
N THR A 128 13.54 -16.58 0.51
CA THR A 128 13.60 -17.50 1.66
C THR A 128 14.45 -16.89 2.77
N LEU A 129 14.43 -17.50 3.95
CA LEU A 129 15.30 -17.13 5.08
C LEU A 129 16.57 -18.02 5.15
N ALA A 130 16.98 -18.60 4.03
CA ALA A 130 18.16 -19.45 3.97
C ALA A 130 19.42 -18.66 4.38
N GLY A 131 20.23 -19.26 5.26
CA GLY A 131 21.47 -18.64 5.74
C GLY A 131 21.30 -17.73 6.96
N LEU A 132 20.08 -17.44 7.40
CA LEU A 132 19.84 -16.76 8.67
C LEU A 132 19.93 -17.74 9.86
N SER A 133 20.28 -17.20 11.03
CA SER A 133 20.33 -17.97 12.27
C SER A 133 18.94 -18.36 12.75
N ILE A 134 18.77 -19.58 13.27
CA ILE A 134 17.52 -20.00 13.93
C ILE A 134 17.11 -18.98 15.02
N GLY A 135 15.82 -18.62 15.06
CA GLY A 135 15.30 -17.66 16.03
C GLY A 135 14.19 -16.76 15.47
N ALA A 136 13.95 -15.67 16.19
CA ALA A 136 12.98 -14.66 15.80
C ALA A 136 13.55 -13.79 14.68
N HIS A 137 12.73 -13.57 13.65
CA HIS A 137 13.00 -12.64 12.56
C HIS A 137 11.78 -11.76 12.32
N GLN A 138 12.00 -10.54 11.84
CA GLN A 138 10.94 -9.66 11.39
C GLN A 138 11.07 -9.38 9.90
N ILE A 139 9.98 -9.57 9.16
CA ILE A 139 9.91 -9.21 7.75
C ILE A 139 9.04 -7.97 7.64
N GLU A 140 9.60 -6.89 7.12
CA GLU A 140 8.90 -5.65 6.83
C GLU A 140 8.75 -5.49 5.32
N PHE A 141 7.61 -4.99 4.86
CA PHE A 141 7.33 -4.81 3.44
C PHE A 141 6.33 -3.68 3.20
N TYR A 142 6.39 -3.06 2.02
CA TYR A 142 5.49 -1.99 1.60
C TYR A 142 5.51 -1.87 0.07
N SER A 143 4.50 -1.19 -0.48
CA SER A 143 4.32 -1.03 -1.93
C SER A 143 4.21 0.45 -2.36
N PHE A 144 4.47 0.68 -3.65
CA PHE A 144 4.32 1.96 -4.34
C PHE A 144 3.36 1.80 -5.52
N ASP A 145 2.58 2.82 -5.83
CA ASP A 145 1.80 2.90 -7.06
C ASP A 145 2.57 3.61 -8.20
N ASN A 146 1.92 3.83 -9.35
CA ASN A 146 2.51 4.50 -10.52
C ASN A 146 2.61 6.03 -10.39
N LEU A 147 2.06 6.64 -9.34
CA LEU A 147 2.15 8.06 -9.02
C LEU A 147 2.90 8.32 -7.69
N ASP A 148 3.69 7.34 -7.25
CA ASP A 148 4.52 7.35 -6.04
C ASP A 148 3.75 7.45 -4.70
N ASN A 149 2.44 7.16 -4.66
CA ASN A 149 1.75 6.93 -3.40
C ASN A 149 2.34 5.69 -2.71
N THR A 150 2.78 5.88 -1.46
CA THR A 150 3.55 4.88 -0.72
C THR A 150 2.71 4.28 0.40
N GLU A 151 2.67 2.96 0.47
CA GLU A 151 2.00 2.22 1.54
C GLU A 151 2.68 2.45 2.90
N VAL A 152 1.89 2.45 3.98
CA VAL A 152 2.42 2.31 5.34
C VAL A 152 3.07 0.94 5.50
N ILE A 153 4.29 0.90 6.04
CA ILE A 153 5.05 -0.34 6.21
C ILE A 153 4.25 -1.40 6.99
N GLN A 154 4.08 -2.56 6.37
CA GLN A 154 3.58 -3.79 6.98
C GLN A 154 4.72 -4.57 7.62
N SER A 155 4.39 -5.38 8.62
CA SER A 155 5.38 -6.21 9.32
C SER A 155 4.77 -7.53 9.76
N ILE A 156 5.58 -8.59 9.75
CA ILE A 156 5.25 -9.88 10.32
C ILE A 156 6.45 -10.47 11.07
N ASP A 157 6.17 -10.98 12.27
CA ASP A 157 7.16 -11.70 13.08
C ASP A 157 7.13 -13.19 12.74
N ILE A 158 8.31 -13.73 12.44
CA ILE A 158 8.56 -15.09 11.99
C ILE A 158 9.47 -15.81 13.00
N GLN A 159 9.23 -17.11 13.19
CA GLN A 159 10.13 -17.97 13.95
C GLN A 159 10.83 -18.93 13.00
N LEU A 160 12.10 -18.69 12.70
CA LEU A 160 12.92 -19.61 11.91
C LEU A 160 13.37 -20.78 12.78
N VAL A 161 12.99 -21.99 12.40
CA VAL A 161 13.30 -23.24 13.10
C VAL A 161 14.09 -24.19 12.21
N GLU A 162 14.77 -25.16 12.83
CA GLU A 162 15.45 -26.23 12.07
C GLU A 162 14.43 -27.12 11.36
N LEU A 163 14.77 -27.66 10.19
CA LEU A 163 13.90 -28.57 9.42
C LEU A 163 13.36 -29.75 10.26
N ASN A 164 14.17 -30.22 11.20
CA ASN A 164 13.86 -31.36 12.04
C ASN A 164 13.18 -30.96 13.37
N SER A 165 12.75 -29.71 13.53
CA SER A 165 12.00 -29.29 14.70
C SER A 165 10.64 -30.00 14.71
N LYS A 166 10.54 -31.10 15.46
CA LYS A 166 9.27 -31.80 15.68
C LYS A 166 8.26 -30.82 16.31
N PRO A 167 6.96 -30.83 15.93
CA PRO A 167 5.96 -30.03 16.63
C PRO A 167 5.98 -30.39 18.12
N ALA A 168 6.41 -29.45 18.96
CA ALA A 168 6.51 -29.65 20.40
C ALA A 168 5.21 -29.22 21.07
N LEU A 169 4.32 -30.19 21.33
CA LEU A 169 3.22 -30.01 22.27
C LEU A 169 3.73 -30.32 23.68
N SER A 170 4.07 -29.29 24.47
CA SER A 170 4.43 -29.48 25.89
C SER A 170 3.22 -29.22 26.79
N LEU A 171 2.58 -30.28 27.29
CA LEU A 171 1.62 -30.20 28.39
C LEU A 171 2.37 -30.26 29.72
N THR A 172 2.43 -29.16 30.47
CA THR A 172 2.94 -29.18 31.85
C THR A 172 1.79 -29.20 32.86
N LYS A 173 1.26 -30.39 33.15
CA LYS A 173 0.82 -30.73 34.52
C LYS A 173 0.67 -32.24 34.71
N LYS A 174 1.49 -32.83 35.58
CA LYS A 174 1.22 -34.16 36.14
C LYS A 174 0.06 -34.02 37.11
N VAL A 175 -1.14 -34.49 36.75
CA VAL A 175 -2.16 -34.79 37.75
C VAL A 175 -1.83 -36.18 38.30
N LYS A 176 -1.26 -36.23 39.51
CA LYS A 176 -1.31 -37.47 40.31
C LYS A 176 -2.74 -37.60 40.83
N SER A 177 -3.54 -38.47 40.24
CA SER A 177 -4.73 -38.99 40.89
C SER A 177 -4.36 -40.28 41.61
N THR A 178 -4.28 -40.24 42.93
CA THR A 178 -4.20 -41.43 43.78
C THR A 178 -5.61 -41.68 44.30
N VAL A 179 -6.31 -42.64 43.69
CA VAL A 179 -7.53 -43.21 44.26
C VAL A 179 -7.09 -44.37 45.16
N PRO A 180 -7.36 -44.37 46.47
CA PRO A 180 -7.10 -45.54 47.32
C PRO A 180 -8.00 -46.71 46.94
N LEU A 181 -7.47 -47.94 46.98
CA LEU A 181 -8.23 -49.19 46.79
C LEU A 181 -9.37 -49.29 47.83
N PRO A 182 -10.58 -49.74 47.46
CA PRO A 182 -11.63 -49.99 48.44
C PRO A 182 -11.23 -51.17 49.34
N PHE A 183 -11.22 -50.94 50.65
CA PHE A 183 -11.16 -52.02 51.64
C PHE A 183 -12.51 -52.75 51.64
N PHE A 184 -12.55 -53.97 51.12
CA PHE A 184 -13.60 -54.92 51.45
C PHE A 184 -13.18 -55.66 52.73
N SER A 185 -13.80 -55.32 53.87
CA SER A 185 -13.82 -56.22 55.02
C SER A 185 -15.06 -57.12 54.92
N HIS A 186 -14.85 -58.41 54.65
CA HIS A 186 -15.83 -59.45 54.97
C HIS A 186 -15.51 -60.04 56.35
N SER A 187 -16.51 -60.11 57.22
CA SER A 187 -16.68 -60.96 58.42
C SER A 187 -18.00 -60.50 59.08
N VAL A 188 -19.01 -61.29 59.41
CA VAL A 188 -19.35 -62.73 59.36
C VAL A 188 -20.84 -62.80 59.04
#